data_AF-A0A7S4MI23-F1
#
_entry.id   AF-A0A7S4MI23-F1
#
_cell.length_a   1.000
_cell.length_b   1.000
_cell.length_c   1.000
_cell.angle_alpha   90.00
_cell.angle_beta   90.00
_cell.angle_gamma   90.00
#
_symmetry.space_group_name_H-M   'P 1'
#
loop_
_entity.id
_entity.type
_entity.pdbx_description
1 polymer ?
#
loop_
_entity_poly.entity_id
_entity_poly.type
_entity_poly.pdbx_seq_one_letter_code
_entity_poly.pdbx_strand_id
1 'polypeptide(L)'
;EMLGLNNAFGHDKQRPERRSIGAGGLVGQSICEFLSAPSDYTACGTDRSSGNGSIMRLAPVPILHWQDEEAAMEVAWRQSKTTHQGDEAADCARLLAWLCVRAITSGSGKAVLDECSAFPARLYATRCLAASMREERHEQNTGLPLEGRDWRWRAPSYRFVDARASEDPCYVGSYAMDCLAMALHCVHATEDFSAAVLRAANLCGDADTVAAVTGQLAGAMYGVRAIPDDWVGAVERWDPERSIRARAWLLFTAPPTCAVDAHEQPSYPTWRAMEVAAEEEARQKVAEGAGSEAAPAMSLGVGAAQRDAEEERRKRRAERFASGGASASVSGGSDGGCKVPRT
;
A
#
# COMPACT_ATOMS: atom_id res chain seq x y z
N GLU A 1 8.71 19.96 -4.58
CA GLU A 1 7.91 19.55 -3.41
C GLU A 1 7.17 18.28 -3.81
N MET A 2 7.15 17.21 -3.01
CA MET A 2 6.24 16.09 -3.29
C MET A 2 4.82 16.61 -3.07
N LEU A 3 4.13 16.88 -4.18
CA LEU A 3 2.74 17.30 -4.20
C LEU A 3 1.90 16.24 -3.47
N GLY A 4 1.30 16.62 -2.34
CA GLY A 4 -0.07 16.23 -1.92
C GLY A 4 -0.50 14.76 -1.87
N LEU A 5 0.36 13.77 -2.09
CA LEU A 5 -0.01 12.36 -2.02
C LEU A 5 -0.08 11.96 -0.54
N ASN A 6 -1.30 11.82 -0.02
CA ASN A 6 -1.62 11.47 1.38
C ASN A 6 -1.13 12.46 2.43
N ASN A 7 -1.95 13.45 2.74
CA ASN A 7 -1.96 14.01 4.08
C ASN A 7 -3.27 13.61 4.79
N ALA A 8 -3.18 12.63 5.69
CA ALA A 8 -4.26 12.36 6.66
C ALA A 8 -4.67 13.65 7.43
N PHE A 9 -3.83 14.69 7.37
CA PHE A 9 -3.98 15.98 8.03
C PHE A 9 -4.07 17.15 7.04
N GLY A 10 -4.47 16.94 5.78
CA GLY A 10 -4.59 18.03 4.79
C GLY A 10 -5.60 19.11 5.16
N HIS A 11 -6.58 18.72 5.96
CA HIS A 11 -7.60 19.60 6.53
C HIS A 11 -7.28 20.08 7.95
N ASP A 12 -6.12 19.70 8.50
CA ASP A 12 -5.72 20.14 9.83
C ASP A 12 -5.27 21.61 9.78
N LYS A 13 -6.15 22.49 10.28
CA LYS A 13 -5.92 23.94 10.33
C LYS A 13 -4.81 24.32 11.31
N GLN A 14 -4.41 23.43 12.22
CA GLN A 14 -3.34 23.68 13.19
C GLN A 14 -1.95 23.44 12.58
N ARG A 15 -1.86 22.77 11.43
CA ARG A 15 -0.57 22.52 10.76
C ARG A 15 -0.21 23.67 9.81
N PRO A 16 0.90 24.39 10.06
CA PRO A 16 1.35 25.45 9.17
C PRO A 16 1.85 24.91 7.83
N GLU A 17 2.33 23.65 7.80
CA GLU A 17 2.82 22.98 6.59
C GLU A 17 1.92 21.80 6.19
N ARG A 18 1.49 21.78 4.94
CA ARG A 18 0.61 20.73 4.39
C ARG A 18 1.36 19.56 3.74
N ARG A 19 2.65 19.38 4.07
CA ARG A 19 3.46 18.30 3.52
C ARG A 19 2.87 16.94 3.90
N SER A 20 3.03 15.98 2.98
CA SER A 20 2.76 14.56 3.23
C SER A 20 3.62 14.07 4.40
N ILE A 21 3.03 13.25 5.26
CA ILE A 21 3.70 12.57 6.37
C ILE A 21 3.29 11.10 6.35
N GLY A 22 4.16 10.21 6.83
CA GLY A 22 3.88 8.77 6.89
C GLY A 22 4.24 7.98 5.62
N ALA A 23 4.84 8.61 4.60
CA ALA A 23 5.38 7.86 3.46
C ALA A 23 6.63 7.07 3.89
N GLY A 24 6.56 5.74 3.80
CA GLY A 24 7.69 4.85 4.07
C GLY A 24 8.85 5.04 3.09
N GLY A 25 10.06 4.67 3.52
CA GLY A 25 11.29 4.88 2.74
C GLY A 25 11.27 4.25 1.34
N LEU A 26 10.80 2.99 1.23
CA LEU A 26 10.66 2.30 -0.06
C LEU A 26 9.70 3.04 -1.00
N VAL A 27 8.53 3.44 -0.50
CA VAL A 27 7.54 4.18 -1.29
C VAL A 27 8.11 5.52 -1.76
N GLY A 28 8.80 6.25 -0.88
CA GLY A 28 9.46 7.51 -1.24
C GLY A 28 10.52 7.33 -2.33
N GLN A 29 11.29 6.24 -2.29
CA GLN A 29 12.27 5.90 -3.33
C GLN A 29 11.58 5.56 -4.66
N SER A 30 10.57 4.70 -4.65
CA SER A 30 9.81 4.33 -5.85
C SER A 30 9.11 5.53 -6.50
N ILE A 31 8.58 6.46 -5.72
CA ILE A 31 8.01 7.71 -6.26
C ILE A 31 9.10 8.56 -6.92
N CYS A 32 10.26 8.73 -6.26
CA CYS A 32 11.38 9.48 -6.84
C CYS A 32 11.89 8.84 -8.14
N GLU A 33 11.98 7.51 -8.17
CA GLU A 33 12.31 6.71 -9.35
C GLU A 33 11.29 6.97 -10.47
N PHE A 34 10.00 6.77 -10.20
CA PHE A 34 8.93 6.95 -11.18
C PHE A 34 8.93 8.36 -11.80
N LEU A 35 9.11 9.39 -10.97
CA LEU A 35 9.19 10.78 -11.44
C LEU A 35 10.43 11.05 -12.30
N SER A 36 11.50 10.28 -12.13
CA SER A 36 12.74 10.42 -12.90
C SER A 36 12.71 9.57 -14.18
N ALA A 37 12.20 8.34 -14.08
CA ALA A 37 12.14 7.32 -15.11
C ALA A 37 10.82 6.54 -14.98
N PRO A 38 9.75 7.04 -15.63
CA PRO A 38 8.44 6.40 -15.74
C PRO A 38 8.46 4.90 -16.05
N SER A 39 7.95 4.06 -15.14
CA SER A 39 7.76 2.61 -15.35
C SER A 39 6.50 2.11 -14.64
N ASP A 40 5.98 0.96 -15.06
CA ASP A 40 4.80 0.36 -14.43
C ASP A 40 5.15 -0.30 -13.08
N TYR A 41 6.37 -0.80 -12.94
CA TYR A 41 6.90 -1.43 -11.74
C TYR A 41 8.18 -0.74 -11.27
N THR A 42 8.33 -0.63 -9.96
CA THR A 42 9.54 -0.07 -9.35
C THR A 42 10.71 -1.05 -9.50
N ALA A 43 11.90 -0.54 -9.79
CA ALA A 43 13.14 -1.30 -9.62
C ALA A 43 13.82 -0.99 -8.27
N CYS A 44 13.24 -0.10 -7.45
CA CYS A 44 13.75 0.18 -6.11
C CYS A 44 13.60 -1.02 -5.17
N GLY A 45 14.68 -1.37 -4.49
CA GLY A 45 14.73 -2.48 -3.55
C GLY A 45 15.17 -3.80 -4.18
N THR A 46 14.77 -4.90 -3.58
CA THR A 46 15.10 -6.27 -3.97
C THR A 46 13.86 -7.15 -3.91
N ASP A 47 13.98 -8.40 -4.36
CA ASP A 47 12.95 -9.45 -4.24
C ASP A 47 12.51 -9.71 -2.78
N ARG A 48 13.28 -9.20 -1.82
CA ARG A 48 13.04 -9.26 -0.38
C ARG A 48 12.58 -7.94 0.24
N SER A 49 12.45 -6.87 -0.56
CA SER A 49 11.93 -5.57 -0.11
C SER A 49 10.41 -5.62 0.04
N SER A 50 9.95 -6.40 1.01
CA SER A 50 8.56 -6.79 1.20
C SER A 50 7.88 -6.03 2.35
N GLY A 51 7.96 -4.70 2.30
CA GLY A 51 7.20 -3.83 3.20
C GLY A 51 5.68 -3.99 3.03
N ASN A 52 4.93 -3.70 4.08
CA ASN A 52 3.46 -3.82 4.12
C ASN A 52 2.70 -2.69 3.38
N GLY A 53 3.41 -1.70 2.83
CA GLY A 53 2.81 -0.51 2.24
C GLY A 53 1.96 -0.78 0.98
N SER A 54 2.12 -1.94 0.34
CA SER A 54 1.27 -2.38 -0.76
C SER A 54 -0.06 -3.00 -0.31
N ILE A 55 -0.09 -3.67 0.85
CA ILE A 55 -1.30 -4.32 1.38
C ILE A 55 -2.17 -3.35 2.20
N MET A 56 -1.56 -2.30 2.79
CA MET A 56 -2.30 -1.28 3.56
C MET A 56 -3.29 -0.47 2.70
N ARG A 57 -3.10 -0.46 1.38
CA ARG A 57 -3.90 0.32 0.41
C ARG A 57 -4.73 -0.54 -0.54
N LEU A 58 -4.85 -1.84 -0.28
CA LEU A 58 -5.33 -2.81 -1.27
C LEU A 58 -6.85 -2.73 -1.52
N ALA A 59 -7.65 -2.32 -0.54
CA ALA A 59 -9.11 -2.39 -0.52
C ALA A 59 -9.84 -2.06 -1.83
N PRO A 60 -9.44 -1.04 -2.62
CA PRO A 60 -10.07 -0.76 -3.91
C PRO A 60 -10.08 -1.92 -4.89
N VAL A 61 -9.04 -2.77 -4.89
CA VAL A 61 -8.87 -3.88 -5.84
C VAL A 61 -9.96 -4.96 -5.65
N PRO A 62 -10.12 -5.59 -4.47
CA PRO A 62 -11.17 -6.60 -4.29
C PRO A 62 -12.58 -6.02 -4.39
N ILE A 63 -12.78 -4.71 -4.18
CA ILE A 63 -14.08 -4.06 -4.41
C ILE A 63 -14.38 -3.92 -5.90
N LEU A 64 -13.39 -3.53 -6.72
CA LEU A 64 -13.55 -3.40 -8.17
C LEU A 64 -13.72 -4.75 -8.87
N HIS A 65 -12.92 -5.73 -8.46
CA HIS A 65 -12.86 -7.06 -9.09
C HIS A 65 -13.64 -8.11 -8.29
N TRP A 66 -14.68 -7.72 -7.55
CA TRP A 66 -15.43 -8.65 -6.70
C TRP A 66 -16.08 -9.80 -7.48
N GLN A 67 -16.31 -9.64 -8.79
CA GLN A 67 -16.88 -10.66 -9.67
C GLN A 67 -15.83 -11.59 -10.32
N ASP A 68 -14.55 -11.25 -10.20
CA ASP A 68 -13.45 -11.96 -10.86
C ASP A 68 -12.26 -12.05 -9.90
N GLU A 69 -12.22 -13.18 -9.18
CA GLU A 69 -11.19 -13.47 -8.19
C GLU A 69 -9.78 -13.55 -8.79
N GLU A 70 -9.65 -14.08 -10.00
CA GLU A 70 -8.34 -14.19 -10.67
C GLU A 70 -7.81 -12.81 -11.05
N ALA A 71 -8.68 -11.98 -11.64
CA ALA A 71 -8.34 -10.58 -11.94
C ALA A 71 -8.02 -9.80 -10.66
N ALA A 72 -8.77 -10.00 -9.57
CA ALA A 72 -8.50 -9.36 -8.29
C ALA A 72 -7.11 -9.71 -7.75
N MET A 73 -6.72 -11.00 -7.82
CA MET A 73 -5.38 -11.43 -7.43
C MET A 73 -4.30 -10.82 -8.33
N GLU A 74 -4.49 -10.84 -9.65
CA GLU A 74 -3.49 -10.33 -10.58
C GLU A 74 -3.29 -8.81 -10.43
N VAL A 75 -4.37 -8.04 -10.32
CA VAL A 75 -4.29 -6.59 -10.07
C VAL A 75 -3.69 -6.29 -8.70
N ALA A 76 -3.98 -7.12 -7.68
CA ALA A 76 -3.36 -6.99 -6.35
C ALA A 76 -1.84 -7.20 -6.39
N TRP A 77 -1.37 -8.15 -7.22
CA TRP A 77 0.05 -8.36 -7.46
C TRP A 77 0.67 -7.15 -8.18
N ARG A 78 0.06 -6.70 -9.28
CA ARG A 78 0.56 -5.57 -10.09
C ARG A 78 0.64 -4.28 -9.29
N GLN A 79 -0.42 -3.93 -8.54
CA GLN A 79 -0.42 -2.72 -7.72
C GLN A 79 0.67 -2.78 -6.64
N SER A 80 1.03 -3.96 -6.12
CA SER A 80 2.12 -4.08 -5.16
C SER A 80 3.45 -3.72 -5.81
N LYS A 81 3.73 -4.28 -7.00
CA LYS A 81 4.99 -4.10 -7.74
C LYS A 81 5.23 -2.67 -8.25
N THR A 82 4.22 -1.80 -8.22
CA THR A 82 4.38 -0.35 -8.50
C THR A 82 5.32 0.36 -7.51
N THR A 83 5.45 -0.15 -6.28
CA THR A 83 6.22 0.51 -5.19
C THR A 83 6.99 -0.45 -4.29
N HIS A 84 6.69 -1.74 -4.38
CA HIS A 84 7.34 -2.78 -3.58
C HIS A 84 7.82 -3.86 -4.53
N GLN A 85 9.14 -3.95 -4.72
CA GLN A 85 9.71 -4.97 -5.59
C GLN A 85 9.52 -6.38 -4.99
N GLY A 86 9.48 -6.51 -3.66
CA GLY A 86 9.52 -7.83 -3.02
C GLY A 86 8.31 -8.73 -3.28
N ASP A 87 8.57 -10.00 -3.62
CA ASP A 87 7.55 -10.94 -4.07
C ASP A 87 6.60 -11.37 -2.95
N GLU A 88 7.08 -11.45 -1.71
CA GLU A 88 6.22 -11.78 -0.56
C GLU A 88 5.16 -10.70 -0.30
N ALA A 89 5.47 -9.42 -0.54
CA ALA A 89 4.49 -8.34 -0.43
C ALA A 89 3.44 -8.43 -1.53
N ALA A 90 3.86 -8.76 -2.75
CA ALA A 90 2.94 -8.93 -3.87
C ALA A 90 2.03 -10.16 -3.70
N ASP A 91 2.56 -11.26 -3.16
CA ASP A 91 1.77 -12.47 -2.90
C ASP A 91 0.90 -12.36 -1.64
N CYS A 92 1.30 -11.55 -0.64
CA CYS A 92 0.41 -11.12 0.45
C CYS A 92 -0.76 -10.27 -0.08
N ALA A 93 -0.51 -9.37 -1.05
CA ALA A 93 -1.58 -8.60 -1.67
C ALA A 93 -2.56 -9.53 -2.40
N ARG A 94 -2.07 -10.56 -3.11
CA ARG A 94 -2.92 -11.61 -3.70
C ARG A 94 -3.79 -12.29 -2.65
N LEU A 95 -3.21 -12.75 -1.54
CA LEU A 95 -3.96 -13.42 -0.47
C LEU A 95 -5.02 -12.52 0.16
N LEU A 96 -4.68 -11.26 0.44
CA LEU A 96 -5.64 -10.30 1.01
C LEU A 96 -6.79 -10.00 0.03
N ALA A 97 -6.52 -9.83 -1.27
CA ALA A 97 -7.56 -9.66 -2.28
C ALA A 97 -8.45 -10.90 -2.39
N TRP A 98 -7.86 -12.09 -2.43
CA TRP A 98 -8.54 -13.38 -2.50
C TRP A 98 -9.52 -13.59 -1.33
N LEU A 99 -9.10 -13.26 -0.11
CA LEU A 99 -9.96 -13.31 1.08
C LEU A 99 -11.10 -12.28 1.02
N CYS A 100 -10.78 -11.03 0.64
CA CYS A 100 -11.78 -9.96 0.56
C CYS A 100 -12.83 -10.24 -0.52
N VAL A 101 -12.44 -10.70 -1.71
CA VAL A 101 -13.37 -11.05 -2.79
C VAL A 101 -14.32 -12.16 -2.33
N ARG A 102 -13.82 -13.24 -1.74
CA ARG A 102 -14.67 -14.31 -1.20
C ARG A 102 -15.61 -13.82 -0.09
N ALA A 103 -15.11 -12.98 0.82
CA ALA A 103 -15.95 -12.43 1.89
C ALA A 103 -17.10 -11.57 1.31
N ILE A 104 -16.79 -10.71 0.33
CA ILE A 104 -17.77 -9.85 -0.35
C ILE A 104 -18.79 -10.69 -1.15
N THR A 105 -18.35 -11.71 -1.88
CA THR A 105 -19.21 -12.51 -2.78
C THR A 105 -20.07 -13.52 -2.04
N SER A 106 -19.49 -14.26 -1.11
CA SER A 106 -20.17 -15.37 -0.44
C SER A 106 -21.06 -14.90 0.72
N GLY A 107 -20.75 -13.73 1.31
CA GLY A 107 -21.39 -13.27 2.55
C GLY A 107 -21.12 -14.19 3.75
N SER A 108 -20.15 -15.11 3.65
CA SER A 108 -19.83 -16.12 4.68
C SER A 108 -19.19 -15.53 5.94
N GLY A 109 -18.95 -14.22 5.95
CA GLY A 109 -18.21 -13.54 7.00
C GLY A 109 -16.86 -14.21 7.24
N LYS A 110 -16.57 -14.48 8.51
CA LYS A 110 -15.30 -15.05 8.97
C LYS A 110 -15.04 -16.49 8.51
N ALA A 111 -16.07 -17.22 8.06
CA ALA A 111 -15.90 -18.60 7.60
C ALA A 111 -14.99 -18.72 6.36
N VAL A 112 -14.81 -17.63 5.60
CA VAL A 112 -13.83 -17.57 4.50
C VAL A 112 -12.40 -17.92 4.94
N LEU A 113 -12.07 -17.70 6.22
CA LEU A 113 -10.76 -18.03 6.76
C LEU A 113 -10.50 -19.55 6.72
N ASP A 114 -11.54 -20.38 6.78
CA ASP A 114 -11.41 -21.85 6.74
C ASP A 114 -11.00 -22.37 5.37
N GLU A 115 -11.22 -21.59 4.33
CA GLU A 115 -10.75 -21.86 2.98
C GLU A 115 -9.32 -21.37 2.73
N CYS A 116 -8.70 -20.61 3.66
CA CYS A 116 -7.44 -19.91 3.43
C CYS A 116 -6.31 -20.81 2.91
N SER A 117 -6.25 -22.07 3.35
CA SER A 117 -5.25 -23.05 2.85
C SER A 117 -5.41 -23.43 1.38
N ALA A 118 -6.56 -23.15 0.76
CA ALA A 118 -6.82 -23.34 -0.67
C ALA A 118 -6.32 -22.18 -1.54
N PHE A 119 -5.77 -21.11 -0.93
CA PHE A 119 -5.19 -19.99 -1.67
C PHE A 119 -4.11 -20.47 -2.65
N PRO A 120 -4.18 -20.10 -3.95
CA PRO A 120 -3.17 -20.44 -4.95
C PRO A 120 -1.91 -19.58 -4.80
N ALA A 121 -1.18 -19.83 -3.71
CA ALA A 121 0.09 -19.18 -3.38
C ALA A 121 1.14 -19.39 -4.47
N ARG A 122 1.84 -18.31 -4.86
CA ARG A 122 2.99 -18.38 -5.77
C ARG A 122 4.28 -18.73 -5.02
N LEU A 123 4.34 -18.44 -3.72
CA LEU A 123 5.50 -18.67 -2.87
C LEU A 123 5.22 -19.71 -1.78
N TYR A 124 6.25 -20.46 -1.41
CA TYR A 124 6.17 -21.37 -0.26
C TYR A 124 5.85 -20.62 1.05
N ALA A 125 6.44 -19.44 1.23
CA ALA A 125 6.22 -18.60 2.40
C ALA A 125 4.74 -18.25 2.59
N THR A 126 4.09 -17.74 1.54
CA THR A 126 2.66 -17.40 1.56
C THR A 126 1.76 -18.62 1.62
N ARG A 127 2.17 -19.78 1.08
CA ARG A 127 1.48 -21.05 1.31
C ARG A 127 1.46 -21.41 2.79
N CYS A 128 2.59 -21.29 3.48
CA CYS A 128 2.65 -21.51 4.92
C CYS A 128 1.81 -20.49 5.70
N LEU A 129 1.84 -19.21 5.31
CA LEU A 129 0.98 -18.18 5.88
C LEU A 129 -0.50 -18.52 5.74
N ALA A 130 -0.95 -18.84 4.53
CA ALA A 130 -2.34 -19.14 4.24
C ALA A 130 -2.83 -20.39 5.01
N ALA A 131 -1.98 -21.41 5.12
CA ALA A 131 -2.25 -22.63 5.88
C ALA A 131 -2.06 -22.48 7.40
N SER A 132 -1.65 -21.30 7.89
CA SER A 132 -1.32 -21.06 9.30
C SER A 132 -0.25 -22.01 9.85
N MET A 133 0.86 -22.14 9.12
CA MET A 133 1.97 -23.05 9.43
C MET A 133 3.29 -22.30 9.61
N ARG A 134 4.21 -22.93 10.33
CA ARG A 134 5.62 -22.51 10.33
C ARG A 134 6.28 -22.94 9.02
N GLU A 135 7.19 -22.13 8.50
CA GLU A 135 8.02 -22.54 7.37
C GLU A 135 9.04 -23.61 7.80
N GLU A 136 9.16 -24.64 6.98
CA GLU A 136 10.22 -25.64 7.08
C GLU A 136 11.22 -25.44 5.95
N ARG A 137 12.31 -26.21 5.95
CA ARG A 137 13.29 -26.10 4.87
C ARG A 137 12.67 -26.50 3.54
N HIS A 138 12.83 -25.64 2.53
CA HIS A 138 12.25 -25.78 1.20
C HIS A 138 13.21 -25.23 0.14
N GLU A 139 13.10 -25.68 -1.11
CA GLU A 139 13.97 -25.22 -2.21
C GLU A 139 13.93 -23.68 -2.36
N GLN A 140 12.74 -23.09 -2.24
CA GLN A 140 12.51 -21.64 -2.38
C GLN A 140 13.03 -20.80 -1.20
N ASN A 141 13.38 -21.41 -0.06
CA ASN A 141 13.97 -20.70 1.08
C ASN A 141 15.41 -21.14 1.38
N THR A 142 16.07 -21.76 0.39
CA THR A 142 17.48 -22.13 0.50
C THR A 142 18.35 -20.90 0.79
N GLY A 143 19.14 -20.96 1.86
CA GLY A 143 20.00 -19.85 2.30
C GLY A 143 19.28 -18.73 3.06
N LEU A 144 17.97 -18.83 3.30
CA LEU A 144 17.26 -17.94 4.22
C LEU A 144 17.33 -18.46 5.67
N PRO A 145 17.47 -17.58 6.67
CA PRO A 145 17.20 -17.91 8.07
C PRO A 145 15.71 -18.23 8.23
N LEU A 146 15.40 -19.26 9.01
CA LEU A 146 14.02 -19.66 9.32
C LEU A 146 13.56 -19.08 10.66
N GLU A 147 14.47 -18.50 11.43
CA GLU A 147 14.17 -17.77 12.65
C GLU A 147 13.14 -16.68 12.36
N GLY A 148 11.99 -16.76 13.03
CA GLY A 148 10.90 -15.80 12.84
C GLY A 148 10.01 -16.05 11.61
N ARG A 149 10.10 -17.20 10.95
CA ARG A 149 9.19 -17.57 9.85
C ARG A 149 8.09 -18.53 10.35
N ASP A 150 7.32 -18.06 11.34
CA ASP A 150 6.24 -18.81 11.98
C ASP A 150 4.90 -18.10 11.81
N TRP A 151 4.04 -18.65 10.95
CA TRP A 151 2.79 -18.02 10.55
C TRP A 151 1.56 -18.66 11.18
N ARG A 152 1.69 -19.28 12.36
CA ARG A 152 0.58 -19.95 13.05
C ARG A 152 -0.43 -18.97 13.69
N TRP A 153 -0.95 -18.03 12.91
CA TRP A 153 -1.92 -17.00 13.31
C TRP A 153 -3.24 -17.55 13.89
N ARG A 154 -3.59 -18.81 13.61
CA ARG A 154 -4.73 -19.50 14.24
C ARG A 154 -4.47 -19.91 15.70
N ALA A 155 -3.21 -19.95 16.13
CA ALA A 155 -2.89 -20.32 17.51
C ALA A 155 -3.45 -19.25 18.47
N PRO A 156 -4.14 -19.62 19.56
CA PRO A 156 -4.57 -18.66 20.59
C PRO A 156 -3.40 -17.89 21.21
N SER A 157 -2.23 -18.53 21.25
CA SER A 157 -0.97 -17.98 21.74
C SER A 157 -0.17 -17.23 20.68
N TYR A 158 -0.71 -17.02 19.47
CA TYR A 158 0.03 -16.33 18.40
C TYR A 158 0.49 -14.96 18.87
N ARG A 159 1.78 -14.71 18.65
CA ARG A 159 2.45 -13.43 18.83
C ARG A 159 3.39 -13.25 17.66
N PHE A 160 3.62 -11.98 17.31
CA PHE A 160 4.69 -11.63 16.40
C PHE A 160 6.04 -12.10 16.97
N VAL A 161 7.04 -12.21 16.10
CA VAL A 161 8.34 -12.78 16.44
C VAL A 161 9.09 -11.92 17.46
N ASP A 162 9.48 -12.51 18.59
CA ASP A 162 10.22 -11.82 19.67
C ASP A 162 11.54 -11.20 19.19
N ALA A 163 12.24 -11.85 18.25
CA ALA A 163 13.48 -11.33 17.67
C ALA A 163 13.25 -9.98 16.98
N ARG A 164 12.20 -9.85 16.15
CA ARG A 164 11.86 -8.59 15.47
C ARG A 164 11.42 -7.51 16.45
N ALA A 165 10.64 -7.91 17.46
CA ALA A 165 10.25 -7.01 18.53
C ALA A 165 11.44 -6.53 19.38
N SER A 166 12.49 -7.36 19.50
CA SER A 166 13.72 -7.00 20.20
C SER A 166 14.61 -6.06 19.37
N GLU A 167 14.58 -6.19 18.04
CA GLU A 167 15.28 -5.32 17.11
C GLU A 167 14.64 -3.93 17.02
N ASP A 168 13.34 -3.87 16.72
CA ASP A 168 12.56 -2.63 16.71
C ASP A 168 11.10 -2.90 17.11
N PRO A 169 10.74 -2.68 18.39
CA PRO A 169 9.38 -2.90 18.87
C PRO A 169 8.32 -2.06 18.14
N CYS A 170 8.71 -0.90 17.59
CA CYS A 170 7.81 0.01 16.89
C CYS A 170 7.57 -0.39 15.44
N TYR A 171 8.36 -1.31 14.90
CA TYR A 171 8.33 -1.68 13.47
C TYR A 171 7.89 -3.12 13.23
N VAL A 172 7.47 -3.83 14.27
CA VAL A 172 6.83 -5.14 14.14
C VAL A 172 5.55 -5.01 13.33
N GLY A 173 5.38 -5.84 12.29
CA GLY A 173 4.27 -5.74 11.35
C GLY A 173 4.56 -4.89 10.12
N SER A 174 5.72 -4.22 10.04
CA SER A 174 6.16 -3.50 8.82
C SER A 174 6.48 -4.41 7.63
N TYR A 175 6.82 -5.66 7.91
CA TYR A 175 6.98 -6.71 6.93
C TYR A 175 5.62 -7.27 6.53
N ALA A 176 5.35 -7.39 5.22
CA ALA A 176 4.03 -7.76 4.70
C ALA A 176 3.49 -9.09 5.27
N MET A 177 4.35 -10.11 5.44
CA MET A 177 3.94 -11.39 6.02
C MET A 177 3.57 -11.25 7.50
N ASP A 178 4.35 -10.51 8.29
CA ASP A 178 4.03 -10.23 9.70
C ASP A 178 2.70 -9.48 9.80
N CYS A 179 2.55 -8.43 8.99
CA CYS A 179 1.34 -7.60 8.96
C CYS A 179 0.09 -8.44 8.70
N LEU A 180 0.13 -9.25 7.63
CA LEU A 180 -1.01 -10.06 7.23
C LEU A 180 -1.29 -11.17 8.25
N ALA A 181 -0.26 -11.80 8.81
CA ALA A 181 -0.43 -12.80 9.87
C ALA A 181 -1.04 -12.18 11.14
N MET A 182 -0.61 -10.99 11.54
CA MET A 182 -1.19 -10.24 12.67
C MET A 182 -2.64 -9.85 12.40
N ALA A 183 -2.97 -9.37 11.20
CA ALA A 183 -4.34 -9.01 10.82
C ALA A 183 -5.26 -10.25 10.78
N LEU A 184 -4.80 -11.35 10.19
CA LEU A 184 -5.50 -12.64 10.19
C LEU A 184 -5.77 -13.12 11.62
N HIS A 185 -4.78 -13.04 12.51
CA HIS A 185 -4.96 -13.38 13.91
C HIS A 185 -6.01 -12.48 14.59
N CYS A 186 -6.01 -11.17 14.31
CA CYS A 186 -6.96 -10.24 14.93
C CYS A 186 -8.41 -10.58 14.56
N VAL A 187 -8.67 -10.83 13.29
CA VAL A 187 -10.01 -11.23 12.82
C VAL A 187 -10.35 -12.65 13.27
N HIS A 188 -9.37 -13.57 13.27
CA HIS A 188 -9.57 -14.95 13.76
C HIS A 188 -9.93 -15.02 15.25
N ALA A 189 -9.34 -14.16 16.08
CA ALA A 189 -9.49 -14.18 17.53
C ALA A 189 -10.68 -13.34 18.05
N THR A 190 -11.46 -12.72 17.17
CA THR A 190 -12.56 -11.82 17.52
C THR A 190 -13.81 -12.10 16.69
N GLU A 191 -14.98 -11.65 17.16
CA GLU A 191 -16.28 -12.00 16.55
C GLU A 191 -17.00 -10.79 15.92
N ASP A 192 -16.41 -9.59 16.01
CA ASP A 192 -16.99 -8.38 15.45
C ASP A 192 -15.90 -7.42 14.93
N PHE A 193 -16.32 -6.46 14.11
CA PHE A 193 -15.44 -5.48 13.48
C PHE A 193 -14.66 -4.65 14.51
N SER A 194 -15.32 -4.21 15.56
CA SER A 194 -14.74 -3.29 16.54
C SER A 194 -13.67 -3.98 17.36
N ALA A 195 -13.95 -5.19 17.83
CA ALA A 195 -13.01 -6.03 18.55
C ALA A 195 -11.78 -6.36 17.69
N ALA A 196 -11.97 -6.69 16.41
CA ALA A 196 -10.86 -6.98 15.49
C ALA A 196 -9.92 -5.78 15.35
N VAL A 197 -10.47 -4.60 15.03
CA VAL A 197 -9.69 -3.38 14.80
C VAL A 197 -9.04 -2.87 16.10
N LEU A 198 -9.76 -2.89 17.23
CA LEU A 198 -9.19 -2.52 18.53
C LEU A 198 -8.05 -3.46 18.92
N ARG A 199 -8.21 -4.76 18.68
CA ARG A 199 -7.13 -5.73 18.95
C ARG A 199 -5.90 -5.39 18.12
N ALA A 200 -6.06 -5.14 16.82
CA ALA A 200 -4.96 -4.76 15.93
C ALA A 200 -4.25 -3.48 16.40
N ALA A 201 -5.01 -2.43 16.73
CA ALA A 201 -4.46 -1.17 17.22
C ALA A 201 -3.70 -1.31 18.56
N ASN A 202 -4.07 -2.31 19.38
CA ASN A 202 -3.44 -2.59 20.68
C ASN A 202 -2.34 -3.67 20.62
N LEU A 203 -2.00 -4.21 19.44
CA LEU A 203 -0.88 -5.15 19.30
C LEU A 203 0.51 -4.48 19.36
N CYS A 204 0.57 -3.14 19.43
CA CYS A 204 1.79 -2.35 19.29
C CYS A 204 2.45 -2.56 17.90
N GLY A 205 3.68 -2.08 17.70
CA GLY A 205 4.36 -2.12 16.42
C GLY A 205 3.80 -1.14 15.40
N ASP A 206 3.79 -1.56 14.13
CA ASP A 206 3.20 -0.87 12.97
C ASP A 206 1.66 -0.98 13.02
N ALA A 207 1.10 -0.44 14.09
CA ALA A 207 -0.28 -0.63 14.50
C ALA A 207 -1.28 0.04 13.54
N ASP A 208 -0.90 1.17 12.92
CA ASP A 208 -1.72 1.83 11.91
C ASP A 208 -1.89 0.94 10.68
N THR A 209 -0.82 0.34 10.18
CA THR A 209 -0.90 -0.55 9.02
C THR A 209 -1.63 -1.86 9.35
N VAL A 210 -1.31 -2.49 10.49
CA VAL A 210 -1.99 -3.72 10.91
C VAL A 210 -3.48 -3.47 11.14
N ALA A 211 -3.87 -2.34 11.74
CA ALA A 211 -5.28 -1.96 11.89
C ALA A 211 -5.95 -1.66 10.55
N ALA A 212 -5.26 -1.03 9.59
CA ALA A 212 -5.79 -0.79 8.25
C ALA A 212 -6.05 -2.10 7.49
N VAL A 213 -5.12 -3.06 7.52
CA VAL A 213 -5.29 -4.39 6.89
C VAL A 213 -6.38 -5.19 7.61
N THR A 214 -6.42 -5.14 8.95
CA THR A 214 -7.49 -5.76 9.74
C THR A 214 -8.85 -5.19 9.39
N GLY A 215 -8.96 -3.87 9.24
CA GLY A 215 -10.19 -3.19 8.85
C GLY A 215 -10.66 -3.56 7.45
N GLN A 216 -9.75 -3.83 6.52
CA GLN A 216 -10.10 -4.35 5.18
C GLN A 216 -10.73 -5.74 5.27
N LEU A 217 -10.10 -6.68 5.99
CA LEU A 217 -10.62 -8.04 6.19
C LEU A 217 -11.96 -8.02 6.95
N ALA A 218 -11.97 -7.36 8.11
CA ALA A 218 -13.16 -7.28 8.96
C ALA A 218 -14.31 -6.54 8.26
N GLY A 219 -14.02 -5.49 7.49
CA GLY A 219 -15.01 -4.75 6.71
C GLY A 219 -15.63 -5.61 5.60
N ALA A 220 -14.82 -6.42 4.91
CA ALA A 220 -15.30 -7.35 3.89
C ALA A 220 -16.15 -8.49 4.52
N MET A 221 -15.81 -8.94 5.73
CA MET A 221 -16.49 -10.05 6.40
C MET A 221 -17.77 -9.64 7.15
N TYR A 222 -17.73 -8.55 7.91
CA TYR A 222 -18.86 -8.11 8.76
C TYR A 222 -19.74 -7.05 8.09
N GLY A 223 -19.25 -6.42 7.02
CA GLY A 223 -19.96 -5.41 6.25
C GLY A 223 -20.04 -4.04 6.93
N VAL A 224 -20.47 -3.04 6.14
CA VAL A 224 -20.47 -1.62 6.54
C VAL A 224 -21.33 -1.32 7.79
N ARG A 225 -22.39 -2.11 8.03
CA ARG A 225 -23.29 -1.93 9.19
C ARG A 225 -22.67 -2.36 10.52
N ALA A 226 -21.56 -3.12 10.49
CA ALA A 226 -20.85 -3.53 11.69
C ALA A 226 -19.86 -2.47 12.20
N ILE A 227 -19.60 -1.42 11.41
CA ILE A 227 -18.67 -0.34 11.77
C ILE A 227 -19.40 0.64 12.70
N PRO A 228 -18.86 0.97 13.89
CA PRO A 228 -19.47 1.94 14.80
C PRO A 228 -19.66 3.32 14.15
N ASP A 229 -20.84 3.91 14.34
CA ASP A 229 -21.21 5.20 13.76
C ASP A 229 -20.31 6.35 14.26
N ASP A 230 -19.87 6.29 15.50
CA ASP A 230 -18.94 7.26 16.09
C ASP A 230 -17.55 7.18 15.43
N TRP A 231 -17.09 5.99 15.05
CA TRP A 231 -15.84 5.80 14.31
C TRP A 231 -15.95 6.31 12.88
N VAL A 232 -17.08 6.03 12.22
CA VAL A 232 -17.40 6.61 10.91
C VAL A 232 -17.36 8.14 10.99
N GLY A 233 -18.08 8.72 11.96
CA GLY A 233 -18.11 10.16 12.18
C GLY A 233 -16.72 10.74 12.46
N ALA A 234 -15.86 10.01 13.17
CA ALA A 234 -14.49 10.42 13.43
C ALA A 234 -13.64 10.53 12.16
N VAL A 235 -13.78 9.58 11.22
CA VAL A 235 -13.08 9.55 9.92
C VAL A 235 -13.67 10.55 8.94
N GLU A 236 -15.00 10.66 8.85
CA GLU A 236 -15.69 11.56 7.91
C GLU A 236 -15.36 13.04 8.13
N ARG A 237 -14.90 13.44 9.33
CA ARG A 237 -14.35 14.79 9.57
C ARG A 237 -13.16 15.12 8.66
N TRP A 238 -12.44 14.09 8.20
CA TRP A 238 -11.29 14.20 7.29
C TRP A 238 -11.64 13.92 5.83
N ASP A 239 -12.89 13.57 5.53
CA ASP A 239 -13.43 13.38 4.19
C ASP A 239 -14.70 14.24 4.03
N PRO A 240 -14.56 15.58 4.00
CA PRO A 240 -15.71 16.51 4.03
C PRO A 240 -16.65 16.33 2.83
N GLU A 241 -16.14 15.79 1.72
CA GLU A 241 -16.90 15.49 0.51
C GLU A 241 -17.58 14.10 0.55
N ARG A 242 -17.38 13.33 1.63
CA ARG A 242 -17.88 11.95 1.79
C ARG A 242 -17.47 11.05 0.61
N SER A 243 -16.29 11.33 0.05
CA SER A 243 -15.79 10.72 -1.17
C SER A 243 -15.41 9.25 -0.99
N ILE A 244 -15.05 8.81 0.22
CA ILE A 244 -14.64 7.42 0.50
C ILE A 244 -15.77 6.44 0.16
N ARG A 245 -16.96 6.66 0.71
CA ARG A 245 -18.14 5.80 0.46
C ARG A 245 -18.58 5.87 -1.00
N ALA A 246 -18.55 7.07 -1.59
CA ALA A 246 -18.91 7.26 -3.00
C ALA A 246 -17.96 6.49 -3.93
N ARG A 247 -16.64 6.56 -3.69
CA ARG A 247 -15.63 5.80 -4.46
C ARG A 247 -15.79 4.30 -4.30
N ALA A 248 -16.02 3.82 -3.08
CA ALA A 248 -16.29 2.40 -2.84
C ALA A 248 -17.51 1.91 -3.64
N TRP A 249 -18.59 2.71 -3.66
CA TRP A 249 -19.79 2.41 -4.45
C TRP A 249 -19.50 2.42 -5.96
N LEU A 250 -18.75 3.41 -6.46
CA LEU A 250 -18.35 3.49 -7.87
C LEU A 250 -17.51 2.28 -8.29
N LEU A 251 -16.58 1.83 -7.45
CA LEU A 251 -15.79 0.63 -7.72
C LEU A 251 -16.66 -0.62 -7.74
N PHE A 252 -17.56 -0.77 -6.77
CA PHE A 252 -18.43 -1.94 -6.66
C PHE A 252 -19.43 -2.07 -7.83
N THR A 253 -19.88 -0.93 -8.36
CA THR A 253 -20.85 -0.85 -9.46
C THR A 253 -20.20 -0.67 -10.84
N ALA A 254 -18.87 -0.55 -10.88
CA ALA A 254 -18.15 -0.41 -12.14
C ALA A 254 -18.36 -1.67 -13.00
N PRO A 255 -18.49 -1.52 -14.33
CA PRO A 255 -18.46 -2.66 -15.22
C PRO A 255 -17.09 -3.36 -15.12
N PRO A 256 -17.01 -4.68 -15.36
CA PRO A 256 -15.74 -5.40 -15.38
C PRO A 256 -14.74 -4.71 -16.32
N THR A 257 -13.65 -4.21 -15.75
CA THR A 257 -12.63 -3.46 -16.50
C THR A 257 -11.66 -4.43 -17.16
N CYS A 258 -11.94 -4.77 -18.42
CA CYS A 258 -11.15 -5.62 -19.34
C CYS A 258 -10.70 -7.00 -18.81
N ALA A 259 -10.42 -7.93 -19.73
CA ALA A 259 -9.82 -9.21 -19.37
C ALA A 259 -8.43 -8.95 -18.78
N VAL A 260 -8.23 -9.30 -17.50
CA VAL A 260 -6.90 -9.34 -16.91
C VAL A 260 -6.38 -10.75 -17.15
N ASP A 261 -5.59 -10.94 -18.21
CA ASP A 261 -4.99 -12.25 -18.48
C ASP A 261 -4.07 -12.63 -17.30
N ALA A 262 -4.41 -13.72 -16.62
CA ALA A 262 -3.63 -14.25 -15.52
C ALA A 262 -2.29 -14.77 -16.03
N HIS A 263 -1.20 -14.45 -15.31
CA HIS A 263 0.15 -15.01 -15.49
C HIS A 263 1.04 -14.51 -16.63
N GLU A 264 0.63 -13.51 -17.41
CA GLU A 264 1.59 -12.81 -18.29
C GLU A 264 2.12 -11.55 -17.60
N GLN A 265 3.43 -11.33 -17.66
CA GLN A 265 3.96 -9.97 -17.57
C GLN A 265 3.27 -9.21 -18.70
N PRO A 266 2.37 -8.25 -18.41
CA PRO A 266 1.61 -7.67 -19.49
C PRO A 266 2.53 -6.88 -20.41
N SER A 267 2.41 -7.09 -21.71
CA SER A 267 3.03 -6.25 -22.74
C SER A 267 2.25 -4.94 -22.92
N TYR A 268 1.82 -4.30 -21.83
CA TYR A 268 1.12 -3.03 -21.95
C TYR A 268 2.13 -1.93 -22.31
N PRO A 269 1.73 -0.95 -23.15
CA PRO A 269 2.45 0.29 -23.24
C PRO A 269 2.54 0.90 -21.85
N THR A 270 3.73 1.35 -21.44
CA THR A 270 3.92 2.11 -20.20
C THR A 270 2.93 3.28 -20.17
N TRP A 271 2.58 3.79 -18.99
CA TRP A 271 1.68 4.96 -18.89
C TRP A 271 2.12 6.14 -19.78
N ARG A 272 3.44 6.30 -20.00
CA ARG A 272 4.00 7.29 -20.91
C ARG A 272 3.68 7.00 -22.38
N ALA A 273 3.71 5.73 -22.79
CA ALA A 273 3.26 5.34 -24.13
C ALA A 273 1.74 5.49 -24.29
N MET A 274 0.95 5.34 -23.22
CA MET A 274 -0.48 5.66 -23.22
C MET A 274 -0.74 7.18 -23.31
N GLU A 275 0.02 8.00 -22.59
CA GLU A 275 -0.06 9.47 -22.70
C GLU A 275 0.39 9.98 -24.06
N VAL A 276 1.50 9.47 -24.59
CA VAL A 276 1.98 9.81 -25.94
C VAL A 276 0.93 9.42 -26.97
N ALA A 277 0.33 8.23 -26.86
CA ALA A 277 -0.76 7.82 -27.75
C ALA A 277 -1.99 8.74 -27.63
N ALA A 278 -2.36 9.15 -26.42
CA ALA A 278 -3.47 10.09 -26.21
C ALA A 278 -3.15 11.50 -26.75
N GLU A 279 -1.92 11.98 -26.62
CA GLU A 279 -1.45 13.24 -27.21
C GLU A 279 -1.40 13.18 -28.74
N GLU A 280 -0.96 12.06 -29.31
CA GLU A 280 -0.93 11.82 -30.75
C GLU A 280 -2.34 11.72 -31.34
N GLU A 281 -3.24 11.01 -30.67
CA GLU A 281 -4.65 10.90 -31.06
C GLU A 281 -5.36 12.27 -30.97
N ALA A 282 -5.05 13.07 -29.94
CA ALA A 282 -5.54 14.44 -29.85
C ALA A 282 -5.00 15.33 -30.98
N ARG A 283 -3.72 15.19 -31.35
CA ARG A 283 -3.13 15.91 -32.49
C ARG A 283 -3.72 15.48 -33.83
N GLN A 284 -4.00 14.18 -34.02
CA GLN A 284 -4.68 13.66 -35.22
C GLN A 284 -6.10 14.18 -35.32
N LYS A 285 -6.88 14.18 -34.22
CA LYS A 285 -8.23 14.76 -34.20
C LYS A 285 -8.23 16.27 -34.49
N VAL A 286 -7.21 17.00 -34.05
CA VAL A 286 -7.02 18.42 -34.42
C VAL A 286 -6.64 18.57 -35.89
N ALA A 287 -5.80 17.71 -36.43
CA ALA A 287 -5.40 17.73 -37.85
C ALA A 287 -6.56 17.34 -38.79
N GLU A 288 -7.40 16.40 -38.39
CA GLU A 288 -8.61 15.96 -39.11
C GLU A 288 -9.76 16.95 -38.95
N GLY A 289 -9.84 17.65 -37.81
CA GLY A 289 -10.78 18.73 -37.54
C GLY A 289 -10.38 20.10 -38.13
N ALA A 290 -9.14 20.28 -38.58
CA ALA A 290 -8.65 21.52 -39.19
C ALA A 290 -9.15 21.76 -40.64
N GLY A 291 -10.20 21.03 -41.04
CA GLY A 291 -10.95 21.24 -42.29
C GLY A 291 -12.13 22.21 -42.20
N SER A 292 -12.46 22.80 -41.03
CA SER A 292 -13.44 23.90 -41.00
C SER A 292 -13.24 24.89 -39.84
N GLU A 293 -12.97 26.13 -40.23
CA GLU A 293 -13.12 27.42 -39.54
C GLU A 293 -12.24 27.77 -38.32
N ALA A 294 -11.67 28.98 -38.39
CA ALA A 294 -10.75 29.58 -37.44
C ALA A 294 -11.46 30.47 -36.39
N ALA A 295 -10.98 30.45 -35.14
CA ALA A 295 -11.17 31.48 -34.11
C ALA A 295 -10.02 31.42 -33.06
N PRO A 296 -9.75 32.50 -32.29
CA PRO A 296 -8.43 33.13 -32.22
C PRO A 296 -7.47 32.57 -31.14
N ALA A 297 -6.17 32.76 -31.40
CA ALA A 297 -5.09 32.51 -30.47
C ALA A 297 -5.16 33.44 -29.24
N MET A 298 -5.39 32.88 -28.06
CA MET A 298 -5.00 33.51 -26.79
C MET A 298 -3.56 33.12 -26.46
N SER A 299 -2.68 34.12 -26.43
CA SER A 299 -1.31 33.99 -25.97
C SER A 299 -1.25 33.67 -24.47
N LEU A 300 -0.65 32.54 -24.11
CA LEU A 300 -0.08 32.32 -22.77
C LEU A 300 1.43 32.14 -22.92
N GLY A 301 2.11 33.25 -23.22
CA GLY A 301 3.55 33.35 -23.13
C GLY A 301 3.99 33.53 -21.69
N VAL A 302 4.12 32.44 -20.93
CA VAL A 302 4.93 32.40 -19.70
C VAL A 302 5.54 30.99 -19.63
N GLY A 303 6.80 30.82 -20.01
CA GLY A 303 7.39 29.47 -19.97
C GLY A 303 8.90 29.40 -20.13
N ALA A 304 9.53 30.25 -20.96
CA ALA A 304 10.99 30.13 -21.15
C ALA A 304 11.78 30.65 -19.93
N ALA A 305 11.51 31.87 -19.46
CA ALA A 305 12.29 32.49 -18.38
C ALA A 305 12.11 31.83 -17.00
N GLN A 306 10.97 31.19 -16.73
CA GLN A 306 10.75 30.46 -15.47
C GLN A 306 11.48 29.10 -15.45
N ARG A 307 11.62 28.45 -16.62
CA ARG A 307 12.33 27.17 -16.76
C ARG A 307 13.84 27.32 -16.51
N ASP A 308 14.43 28.40 -17.02
CA ASP A 308 15.87 28.66 -16.83
C ASP A 308 16.21 28.97 -15.35
N ALA A 309 15.34 29.74 -14.68
CA ALA A 309 15.51 30.06 -13.25
C ALA A 309 15.35 28.83 -12.33
N GLU A 310 14.53 27.85 -12.73
CA GLU A 310 14.30 26.61 -11.99
C GLU A 310 15.43 25.60 -12.18
N GLU A 311 16.02 25.53 -13.37
CA GLU A 311 17.20 24.73 -13.65
C GLU A 311 18.44 25.24 -12.89
N GLU A 312 18.60 26.56 -12.77
CA GLU A 312 19.70 27.16 -12.02
C GLU A 312 19.55 26.96 -10.50
N ARG A 313 18.31 26.97 -9.98
CA ARG A 313 18.01 26.58 -8.58
C ARG A 313 18.28 25.09 -8.33
N ARG A 314 18.03 24.23 -9.31
CA ARG A 314 18.29 22.77 -9.25
C ARG A 314 19.79 22.48 -9.18
N LYS A 315 20.63 23.18 -9.96
CA LYS A 315 22.11 23.05 -9.92
C LYS A 315 22.69 23.49 -8.56
N ARG A 316 22.24 24.64 -8.03
CA ARG A 316 22.68 25.12 -6.70
C ARG A 316 22.29 24.20 -5.54
N ARG A 317 21.19 23.44 -5.67
CA ARG A 317 20.76 22.44 -4.66
C ARG A 317 21.63 21.18 -4.68
N ALA A 318 22.01 20.71 -5.87
CA ALA A 318 22.89 19.56 -6.04
C ALA A 318 24.28 19.82 -5.45
N GLU A 319 24.82 21.04 -5.64
CA GLU A 319 26.12 21.43 -5.10
C GLU A 319 26.13 21.54 -3.56
N ARG A 320 25.03 21.98 -2.93
CA ARG A 320 24.89 21.99 -1.47
C ARG A 320 24.79 20.59 -0.85
N PHE A 321 24.14 19.65 -1.54
CA PHE A 321 24.06 18.26 -1.09
C PHE A 321 25.41 17.53 -1.23
N ALA A 322 26.19 17.84 -2.27
CA ALA A 322 27.52 17.26 -2.47
C ALA A 322 28.58 17.79 -1.49
N SER A 323 28.43 19.02 -0.99
CA SER A 323 29.39 19.69 -0.08
C SER A 323 29.08 19.52 1.42
N GLY A 324 27.93 18.96 1.79
CA GLY A 324 27.52 18.73 3.18
C GLY A 324 28.04 17.43 3.82
N GLY A 325 28.81 16.63 3.08
CA GLY A 325 29.38 15.37 3.55
C GLY A 325 30.71 15.54 4.28
N ALA A 326 30.73 16.21 5.44
CA ALA A 326 31.87 16.14 6.35
C ALA A 326 31.49 16.45 7.81
N SER A 327 31.65 15.42 8.66
CA SER A 327 31.84 15.43 10.11
C SER A 327 30.79 16.10 11.01
N ALA A 328 30.05 15.27 11.76
CA ALA A 328 29.74 15.57 13.16
C ALA A 328 29.98 14.29 13.98
N SER A 329 31.17 14.25 14.58
CA SER A 329 31.58 13.29 15.61
C SER A 329 30.66 13.39 16.82
N VAL A 330 30.14 12.24 17.26
CA VAL A 330 29.46 12.09 18.56
C VAL A 330 30.50 12.22 19.66
N SER A 331 30.57 13.39 20.30
CA SER A 331 31.21 13.56 21.61
C SER A 331 30.17 13.29 22.70
N GLY A 332 30.49 12.37 23.59
CA GLY A 332 29.64 11.98 24.72
C GLY A 332 29.38 13.12 25.71
N GLY A 333 28.20 13.03 26.31
CA GLY A 333 27.78 13.83 27.46
C GLY A 333 26.69 13.04 28.18
N SER A 334 27.03 12.55 29.37
CA SER A 334 26.19 11.81 30.30
C SER A 334 25.14 12.69 30.98
N ASP A 335 24.16 12.00 31.58
CA ASP A 335 23.24 12.42 32.63
C ASP A 335 21.92 13.12 32.24
N GLY A 336 20.82 12.42 32.53
CA GLY A 336 19.46 12.93 32.46
C GLY A 336 18.41 11.83 32.47
N GLY A 337 18.44 10.95 33.47
CA GLY A 337 17.47 9.87 33.61
C GLY A 337 16.03 10.38 33.73
N CYS A 338 15.14 9.86 32.90
CA CYS A 338 13.69 9.99 33.10
C CYS A 338 13.08 8.58 33.12
N LYS A 339 12.76 8.12 34.33
CA LYS A 339 11.99 6.90 34.59
C LYS A 339 10.54 7.15 34.21
N VAL A 340 10.00 6.38 33.27
CA VAL A 340 8.55 6.29 33.04
C VAL A 340 7.99 5.20 33.96
N PRO A 341 6.97 5.49 34.80
CA PRO A 341 6.36 4.50 35.66
C PRO A 341 5.45 3.58 34.85
N ARG A 342 5.55 2.28 35.13
CA ARG A 342 4.61 1.27 34.65
C ARG A 342 3.29 1.39 35.42
N THR A 343 2.20 1.61 34.69
CA THR A 343 0.87 1.01 34.91
C THR A 343 0.22 0.84 33.56
#